data_AF-A0A9X6GE21-F1
#
_entry.id   AF-A0A9X6GE21-F1
#
_cell.length_a   1.000
_cell.length_b   1.000
_cell.length_c   1.000
_cell.angle_alpha   90.00
_cell.angle_beta   90.00
_cell.angle_gamma   90.00
#
_symmetry.space_group_name_H-M   'P 1'
#
loop_
_entity.id
_entity.type
_entity.pdbx_description
1 polymer ?
#
loop_
_entity_poly.entity_id
_entity_poly.type
_entity_poly.pdbx_seq_one_letter_code
_entity_poly.pdbx_strand_id
1 'polypeptide(L)'
;MNKSYVSDSTHLLQEIDRKMSIIGSTLQQISESLITKEVYTIHYMLLEVSKSLLTLQQDPKMTTLAKELSLQLQDIQEQYKQLFAKKEKYP
;
A
#
# COMPACT_ATOMS: atom_id res chain seq x y z
N MET A 1 30.04 -6.47 13.91
CA MET A 1 28.84 -7.23 13.47
C MET A 1 27.82 -6.22 12.96
N ASN A 2 27.60 -6.14 11.64
CA ASN A 2 26.56 -5.30 10.99
C ASN A 2 26.20 -5.86 9.60
N LYS A 3 26.24 -7.19 9.43
CA LYS A 3 25.88 -7.84 8.16
C LYS A 3 24.43 -8.34 8.11
N SER A 4 23.71 -8.42 9.23
CA SER A 4 22.32 -8.93 9.23
C SER A 4 21.29 -7.85 8.87
N TYR A 5 21.44 -6.62 9.34
CA TYR A 5 20.44 -5.56 9.13
C TYR A 5 20.21 -5.18 7.65
N VAL A 6 21.27 -5.20 6.82
CA VAL A 6 21.18 -4.83 5.39
C VAL A 6 20.46 -5.92 4.57
N SER A 7 20.59 -7.18 4.98
CA SER A 7 19.89 -8.32 4.39
C SER A 7 18.38 -8.19 4.57
N ASP A 8 17.96 -7.78 5.77
CA ASP A 8 16.54 -7.68 6.12
C ASP A 8 15.84 -6.53 5.37
N SER A 9 16.51 -5.37 5.22
CA SER A 9 15.93 -4.23 4.49
C SER A 9 15.81 -4.49 2.98
N THR A 10 16.76 -5.21 2.40
CA THR A 10 16.72 -5.57 0.96
C THR A 10 15.58 -6.53 0.68
N HIS A 11 15.37 -7.50 1.56
CA HIS A 11 14.26 -8.43 1.47
C HIS A 11 12.90 -7.73 1.63
N LEU A 12 12.81 -6.76 2.54
CA LEU A 12 11.60 -5.95 2.74
C LEU A 12 11.25 -5.12 1.50
N LEU A 13 12.25 -4.52 0.84
CA LEU A 13 12.07 -3.77 -0.41
C LEU A 13 11.51 -4.63 -1.53
N GLN A 14 12.02 -5.85 -1.68
CA GLN A 14 11.54 -6.80 -2.69
C GLN A 14 10.09 -7.24 -2.42
N GLU A 15 9.74 -7.45 -1.15
CA GLU A 15 8.36 -7.75 -0.73
C GLU A 15 7.41 -6.59 -1.05
N ILE A 16 7.85 -5.34 -0.85
CA ILE A 16 7.06 -4.14 -1.13
C ILE A 16 6.82 -3.99 -2.64
N ASP A 17 7.88 -4.07 -3.46
CA ASP A 17 7.76 -3.97 -4.92
C ASP A 17 6.85 -5.05 -5.50
N ARG A 18 6.98 -6.28 -5.00
CA ARG A 18 6.12 -7.39 -5.39
C ARG A 18 4.66 -7.11 -5.07
N LYS A 19 4.37 -6.61 -3.86
CA LYS A 19 3.01 -6.28 -3.44
C LYS A 19 2.44 -5.11 -4.25
N MET A 20 3.23 -4.08 -4.52
CA MET A 20 2.83 -2.96 -5.37
C MET A 20 2.50 -3.40 -6.80
N SER A 21 3.32 -4.29 -7.38
CA SER A 21 3.04 -4.84 -8.70
C SER A 21 1.73 -5.63 -8.74
N ILE A 22 1.46 -6.45 -7.72
CA ILE A 22 0.20 -7.21 -7.62
C ILE A 22 -0.99 -6.28 -7.48
N ILE A 23 -0.88 -5.23 -6.65
CA ILE A 23 -1.92 -4.20 -6.49
C ILE A 23 -2.21 -3.52 -7.82
N GLY A 24 -1.17 -3.06 -8.53
CA GLY A 24 -1.30 -2.40 -9.83
C GLY A 24 -1.99 -3.29 -10.87
N SER A 25 -1.57 -4.56 -10.98
CA SER A 25 -2.20 -5.51 -11.90
C SER A 25 -3.64 -5.84 -11.52
N THR A 26 -3.94 -5.98 -10.23
CA THR A 26 -5.30 -6.25 -9.75
C THR A 26 -6.22 -5.07 -10.06
N LEU A 27 -5.79 -3.83 -9.76
CA LEU A 27 -6.53 -2.61 -10.07
C LEU A 27 -6.86 -2.46 -11.55
N GLN A 28 -5.96 -2.89 -12.43
CA GLN A 28 -6.18 -2.87 -13.89
C GLN A 28 -7.21 -3.91 -14.35
N GLN A 29 -7.43 -4.98 -13.58
CA GLN A 29 -8.38 -6.06 -13.89
C GLN A 29 -9.82 -5.79 -13.38
N ILE A 30 -10.02 -4.85 -12.45
CA ILE A 30 -11.33 -4.50 -11.82
C ILE A 30 -12.27 -3.70 -12.76
N SER A 31 -12.31 -4.02 -14.07
CA SER A 31 -13.15 -3.22 -14.97
C SER A 31 -14.65 -3.50 -14.84
N GLU A 32 -15.16 -4.68 -14.44
CA GLU A 32 -16.63 -4.83 -14.47
C GLU A 32 -17.34 -5.89 -13.57
N SER A 33 -16.73 -6.89 -12.92
CA SER A 33 -17.55 -7.91 -12.19
C SER A 33 -17.04 -8.52 -10.87
N LEU A 34 -15.92 -8.08 -10.29
CA LEU A 34 -15.28 -8.71 -9.12
C LEU A 34 -15.15 -7.80 -7.87
N ILE A 35 -16.01 -6.78 -7.83
CA ILE A 35 -15.90 -5.63 -6.93
C ILE A 35 -15.74 -6.05 -5.46
N THR A 36 -16.44 -7.03 -4.91
CA THR A 36 -16.37 -7.23 -3.45
C THR A 36 -15.01 -7.75 -2.95
N LYS A 37 -14.43 -8.78 -3.58
CA LYS A 37 -13.20 -9.43 -3.06
C LYS A 37 -11.95 -8.56 -3.25
N GLU A 38 -11.85 -7.89 -4.40
CA GLU A 38 -10.71 -7.05 -4.71
C GLU A 38 -10.69 -5.79 -3.85
N VAL A 39 -11.87 -5.25 -3.52
CA VAL A 39 -12.05 -4.11 -2.61
C VAL A 39 -11.60 -4.47 -1.21
N TYR A 40 -12.03 -5.62 -0.67
CA TYR A 40 -11.52 -6.10 0.62
C TYR A 40 -10.01 -6.33 0.61
N THR A 41 -9.47 -6.84 -0.51
CA THR A 41 -8.03 -7.08 -0.67
C THR A 41 -7.25 -5.77 -0.63
N ILE A 42 -7.70 -4.75 -1.36
CA ILE A 42 -7.06 -3.43 -1.37
C ILE A 42 -7.17 -2.78 0.01
N HIS A 43 -8.35 -2.86 0.66
CA HIS A 43 -8.54 -2.31 2.00
C HIS A 43 -7.59 -2.94 3.03
N TYR A 44 -7.41 -4.26 2.96
CA TYR A 44 -6.46 -4.99 3.79
C TYR A 44 -5.01 -4.58 3.51
N MET A 45 -4.63 -4.44 2.24
CA MET A 45 -3.29 -4.01 1.86
C MET A 45 -2.99 -2.57 2.32
N LEU A 46 -3.93 -1.64 2.20
CA LEU A 46 -3.79 -0.27 2.71
C LEU A 46 -3.56 -0.25 4.23
N LEU A 47 -4.26 -1.12 4.96
CA LEU A 47 -4.07 -1.25 6.41
C LEU A 47 -2.67 -1.79 6.76
N GLU A 48 -2.22 -2.83 6.09
CA GLU A 48 -0.90 -3.44 6.35
C GLU A 48 0.25 -2.49 6.01
N VAL A 49 0.15 -1.72 4.92
CA VAL A 49 1.13 -0.68 4.58
C VAL A 49 1.11 0.45 5.62
N SER A 50 -0.08 0.88 6.08
CA SER A 50 -0.19 1.90 7.13
C SER A 50 0.53 1.48 8.42
N LYS A 51 0.35 0.22 8.85
CA LYS A 51 1.04 -0.33 10.02
C LYS A 51 2.55 -0.39 9.81
N SER A 52 2.98 -0.84 8.63
CA SER A 52 4.40 -0.95 8.30
C SER A 52 5.09 0.43 8.30
N LEU A 53 4.43 1.46 7.77
CA LEU A 53 4.94 2.83 7.81
C LEU A 53 5.00 3.38 9.22
N LEU A 54 4.02 3.07 10.07
CA LEU A 54 4.04 3.47 11.47
C LEU A 54 5.24 2.85 12.22
N THR A 55 5.53 1.58 11.98
CA THR A 55 6.71 0.91 12.52
C THR A 55 8.00 1.50 11.95
N LEU A 56 8.07 1.75 10.64
CA LEU A 56 9.24 2.34 9.99
C LEU A 56 9.55 3.75 10.52
N GLN A 57 8.52 4.52 10.83
CA GLN A 57 8.66 5.87 11.37
C GLN A 57 9.30 5.90 12.77
N GLN A 58 9.24 4.79 13.52
CA GLN A 58 9.89 4.65 14.82
C GLN A 58 11.42 4.54 14.72
N ASP A 59 11.97 4.21 13.54
CA ASP A 59 13.41 4.29 13.29
C ASP A 59 13.79 5.73 12.92
N PRO A 60 14.60 6.44 13.74
CA PRO A 60 15.01 7.83 13.48
C PRO A 60 15.72 8.03 12.14
N LYS A 61 16.35 6.98 11.58
CA LYS A 61 17.02 7.05 10.27
C LYS A 61 16.05 6.96 9.09
N MET A 62 14.89 6.36 9.31
CA MET A 62 13.87 6.14 8.29
C MET A 62 12.66 7.06 8.42
N THR A 63 12.58 7.88 9.49
CA THR A 63 11.46 8.80 9.74
C THR A 63 11.13 9.69 8.54
N THR A 64 12.13 10.26 7.85
CA THR A 64 11.89 11.11 6.67
C THR A 64 11.27 10.32 5.52
N LEU A 65 11.83 9.16 5.21
CA LEU A 65 11.30 8.28 4.15
C LEU A 65 9.89 7.77 4.49
N ALA A 66 9.65 7.38 5.75
CA ALA A 66 8.35 6.94 6.22
C ALA A 66 7.28 8.05 6.08
N LYS A 67 7.65 9.31 6.32
CA LYS A 67 6.75 10.46 6.10
C LYS A 67 6.42 10.67 4.63
N GLU A 68 7.41 10.60 3.74
CA GLU A 68 7.18 10.71 2.29
C GLU A 68 6.27 9.60 1.77
N LEU A 69 6.54 8.35 2.15
CA LEU A 69 5.68 7.21 1.80
C LEU A 69 4.28 7.31 2.41
N SER A 70 4.15 7.92 3.60
CA SER A 70 2.83 8.18 4.19
C SER A 70 2.01 9.17 3.39
N LEU A 71 2.66 10.19 2.80
CA LEU A 71 1.99 11.14 1.89
C LEU A 71 1.52 10.44 0.61
N GLN A 72 2.37 9.59 0.02
CA GLN A 72 1.97 8.79 -1.15
C GLN A 72 0.81 7.84 -0.83
N LEU A 73 0.82 7.22 0.35
CA LEU A 73 -0.28 6.36 0.79
C LEU A 73 -1.59 7.15 0.97
N GLN A 74 -1.52 8.39 1.46
CA GLN A 74 -2.70 9.27 1.56
C GLN A 74 -3.30 9.58 0.18
N ASP A 75 -2.48 9.88 -0.82
CA ASP A 75 -2.96 10.12 -2.18
C ASP A 75 -3.65 8.87 -2.77
N ILE A 76 -3.08 7.68 -2.54
CA ILE A 76 -3.68 6.41 -2.96
C ILE A 76 -5.01 6.16 -2.23
N GLN A 77 -5.08 6.44 -0.93
CA GLN A 77 -6.32 6.32 -0.16
C GLN A 77 -7.41 7.27 -0.67
N GLU A 78 -7.05 8.48 -1.08
CA GLU A 78 -8.00 9.45 -1.65
C GLU A 78 -8.51 9.01 -3.03
N GLN A 79 -7.61 8.55 -3.91
CA GLN A 79 -7.99 7.97 -5.20
C GLN A 79 -8.91 6.75 -5.02
N TYR A 80 -8.58 5.87 -4.07
CA TYR A 80 -9.40 4.74 -3.70
C TYR A 80 -10.80 5.20 -3.29
N LYS A 81 -10.93 6.12 -2.32
CA LYS A 81 -12.24 6.66 -1.88
C LYS A 81 -13.06 7.21 -3.04
N GLN A 82 -12.44 7.96 -3.96
CA GLN A 82 -13.13 8.52 -5.12
C GLN A 82 -13.67 7.45 -6.07
N LEU A 83 -12.97 6.31 -6.24
CA LEU A 83 -13.44 5.19 -7.04
C LEU A 83 -14.71 4.54 -6.45
N PHE A 84 -14.88 4.53 -5.13
CA PHE A 84 -16.12 4.04 -4.48
C PHE A 84 -17.23 5.07 -4.46
N ALA A 85 -16.90 6.33 -4.15
CA ALA A 85 -17.88 7.42 -4.13
C ALA A 85 -18.54 7.61 -5.52
N LYS A 86 -17.83 7.32 -6.61
CA LYS A 86 -18.39 7.33 -7.97
C LYS A 86 -19.30 6.12 -8.25
N LYS A 87 -19.11 4.97 -7.59
CA LYS A 87 -19.95 3.77 -7.75
C LYS A 87 -21.27 3.83 -6.99
N GLU A 88 -21.39 4.62 -5.93
CA GLU A 88 -22.67 4.83 -5.21
C GLU A 88 -23.64 5.78 -5.94
N LYS A 89 -23.21 6.45 -7.01
CA LYS A 89 -24.00 7.48 -7.70
C LYS A 89 -24.86 6.97 -8.87
N TYR A 90 -24.81 5.68 -9.18
CA TYR A 90 -25.64 5.04 -10.20
C TYR A 90 -26.25 3.75 -9.64
N PRO A 91 -27.55 3.74 -9.28
CA PRO A 91 -28.31 2.53 -9.02
C PRO A 91 -28.62 1.75 -10.31
#